data_AF-A0A0Q1HAD1-F1
#
_entry.id   AF-A0A0Q1HAD1-F1
#
_cell.length_a   1.000
_cell.length_b   1.000
_cell.length_c   1.000
_cell.angle_alpha   90.00
_cell.angle_beta   90.00
_cell.angle_gamma   90.00
#
_symmetry.space_group_name_H-M   'P 1'
#
loop_
_entity.id
_entity.type
_entity.pdbx_description
1 polymer ?
#
loop_
_entity_poly.entity_id
_entity_poly.type
_entity_poly.pdbx_seq_one_letter_code
_entity_poly.pdbx_strand_id
1 'polypeptide(L)' 'MSKFFYGIEDLFVNVLFAPYDFFRFMGNWWGSNTINWMFFVIGFVAMIYWMNQLKIFNDNGEEDKSISSHSYL' A
#
# COMPACT_ATOMS: atom_id res chain seq x y z
N MET A 1 -22.49 -12.47 21.89
CA MET A 1 -21.62 -12.34 20.70
C MET A 1 -22.04 -11.19 19.77
N SER A 2 -23.34 -10.98 19.48
CA SER A 2 -23.77 -9.95 18.50
C SER A 2 -23.32 -8.51 18.83
N LYS A 3 -23.30 -8.11 20.11
CA LYS A 3 -22.84 -6.77 20.53
C LYS A 3 -21.38 -6.47 20.13
N PHE A 4 -20.52 -7.49 20.09
CA PHE A 4 -19.13 -7.31 19.66
C PHE A 4 -19.05 -6.98 18.17
N PHE A 5 -19.80 -7.70 17.34
CA PHE A 5 -19.87 -7.45 15.90
C PHE A 5 -20.56 -6.11 15.58
N TYR A 6 -21.59 -5.71 16.31
CA TYR A 6 -22.18 -4.37 16.17
C TYR A 6 -21.21 -3.26 16.56
N GLY A 7 -20.35 -3.47 17.56
CA GLY A 7 -19.28 -2.52 17.89
C GLY A 7 -18.25 -2.37 16.77
N ILE A 8 -17.94 -3.46 16.06
CA ILE A 8 -17.07 -3.41 14.87
C ILE A 8 -17.77 -2.64 13.74
N GLU A 9 -19.02 -2.97 13.44
CA GLU A 9 -19.82 -2.27 12.42
C GLU A 9 -19.85 -0.76 12.68
N ASP A 10 -20.16 -0.35 13.92
CA ASP A 10 -20.24 1.05 14.31
C ASP A 10 -18.90 1.78 14.15
N LEU A 11 -17.79 1.15 14.58
CA LEU A 11 -16.45 1.71 14.40
C LEU A 11 -16.12 1.93 12.92
N PHE A 12 -16.42 0.96 12.06
CA PHE A 12 -16.05 1.08 10.64
C PHE A 12 -16.99 2.00 9.87
N VAL A 13 -18.30 1.88 10.05
CA VAL A 13 -19.29 2.64 9.26
C VAL A 13 -19.41 4.07 9.79
N ASN A 14 -19.66 4.25 11.08
CA ASN A 14 -20.03 5.55 11.65
C ASN A 14 -18.83 6.38 12.11
N VAL A 15 -17.65 5.77 12.28
CA VAL A 15 -16.43 6.48 12.72
C VAL A 15 -15.39 6.52 11.61
N LEU A 16 -14.82 5.37 11.23
CA LEU A 16 -13.69 5.33 10.29
C LEU A 16 -14.10 5.68 8.85
N PHE A 17 -15.29 5.27 8.42
CA PHE A 17 -15.77 5.49 7.05
C PHE A 17 -16.81 6.61 6.92
N ALA A 18 -17.12 7.34 7.99
CA ALA A 18 -18.03 8.48 7.93
C ALA A 18 -17.70 9.49 6.79
N PRO A 19 -16.43 9.79 6.47
CA PRO A 19 -16.10 10.67 5.35
C PRO A 19 -16.49 10.11 3.97
N TYR A 20 -16.59 8.78 3.82
CA TYR A 20 -16.93 8.16 2.53
C TYR A 20 -18.38 8.36 2.11
N ASP A 21 -19.29 8.61 3.06
CA ASP A 21 -20.66 9.01 2.74
C ASP A 21 -20.69 10.35 1.99
N PHE A 22 -19.82 11.30 2.37
CA PHE A 22 -19.68 12.56 1.63
C PHE A 22 -19.13 12.33 0.22
N PHE A 23 -18.05 11.55 0.08
CA PHE A 23 -17.44 11.28 -1.23
C PHE A 23 -18.38 10.54 -2.19
N ARG A 24 -19.30 9.71 -1.66
CA ARG A 24 -20.28 8.94 -2.43
C ARG A 24 -21.25 9.81 -3.22
N PHE A 25 -21.68 10.94 -2.67
CA PHE A 25 -22.67 11.82 -3.31
C PHE A 25 -22.05 12.89 -4.20
N MET A 26 -20.72 12.91 -4.31
CA MET A 26 -20.05 13.88 -5.15
C MET A 26 -20.18 13.49 -6.63
N GLY A 27 -20.62 14.42 -7.47
CA GLY A 27 -20.84 14.16 -8.90
C GLY A 27 -19.57 14.12 -9.76
N ASN A 28 -18.42 14.54 -9.20
CA ASN A 28 -17.13 14.51 -9.89
C ASN A 28 -16.38 13.22 -9.57
N TRP A 29 -16.18 12.38 -10.59
CA TRP A 29 -15.47 11.10 -10.47
C TRP A 29 -14.08 11.23 -9.82
N TRP A 30 -13.31 12.26 -10.19
CA TRP A 30 -11.97 12.50 -9.63
C TRP A 30 -12.04 12.80 -8.14
N GLY A 31 -12.98 13.65 -7.75
CA GLY A 31 -13.21 13.99 -6.35
C GLY A 31 -13.59 12.76 -5.55
N SER A 32 -14.54 11.95 -6.03
CA SER A 32 -15.05 10.79 -5.27
C SER A 32 -13.97 9.75 -5.03
N ASN A 33 -12.92 9.74 -5.86
CA ASN A 33 -11.79 8.84 -5.76
C ASN A 33 -10.53 9.48 -5.15
N THR A 34 -10.63 10.68 -4.57
CA THR A 34 -9.44 11.41 -4.05
C THR A 34 -8.64 10.58 -3.04
N ILE A 35 -9.31 9.85 -2.15
CA ILE A 35 -8.64 9.01 -1.15
C ILE A 35 -7.93 7.81 -1.81
N ASN A 36 -8.54 7.20 -2.83
CA ASN A 36 -7.92 6.12 -3.62
C ASN A 36 -6.65 6.62 -4.31
N TRP A 37 -6.71 7.79 -4.93
CA TRP A 37 -5.56 8.45 -5.55
C TRP A 37 -4.46 8.76 -4.54
N MET A 38 -4.81 9.22 -3.34
CA MET A 38 -3.85 9.48 -2.27
C MET A 38 -3.10 8.21 -1.86
N PHE A 39 -3.82 7.12 -1.59
CA PHE A 39 -3.19 5.84 -1.25
C PHE A 39 -2.32 5.30 -2.38
N PHE A 40 -2.78 5.42 -3.63
CA PHE A 40 -2.00 5.02 -4.80
C PHE A 40 -0.69 5.82 -4.89
N VAL A 41 -0.73 7.14 -4.75
CA VAL A 41 0.46 8.00 -4.79
C VAL A 41 1.43 7.65 -3.66
N ILE A 42 0.94 7.47 -2.43
CA ILE A 42 1.78 7.09 -1.29
C ILE A 42 2.47 5.73 -1.56
N GLY A 43 1.70 4.73 -1.99
CA GLY A 43 2.23 3.41 -2.31
C GLY A 43 3.24 3.45 -3.46
N PHE A 44 2.97 4.24 -4.49
CA PHE A 44 3.86 4.41 -5.64
C PHE A 44 5.19 5.08 -5.25
N VAL A 45 5.15 6.13 -4.42
CA VAL A 45 6.36 6.78 -3.89
C VAL A 45 7.17 5.81 -3.02
N ALA A 46 6.51 5.06 -2.13
CA ALA A 46 7.17 4.06 -1.30
C ALA A 46 7.81 2.94 -2.15
N MET A 47 7.15 2.50 -3.21
CA MET A 47 7.69 1.52 -4.15
C MET A 47 8.93 2.05 -4.88
N ILE A 48 8.90 3.29 -5.39
CA ILE A 48 10.06 3.92 -6.04
C ILE A 48 11.22 4.05 -5.05
N TYR A 49 10.93 4.51 -3.82
CA TYR A 49 11.93 4.61 -2.77
C TYR A 49 12.62 3.26 -2.53
N TRP A 50 11.85 2.18 -2.38
CA TRP A 50 12.44 0.85 -2.17
C TRP A 50 13.22 0.32 -3.36
N MET A 51 12.76 0.57 -4.58
CA MET A 51 13.51 0.19 -5.78
C MET A 51 14.87 0.90 -5.84
N ASN A 52 14.92 2.18 -5.44
CA ASN A 52 16.18 2.93 -5.36
C ASN A 52 17.09 2.39 -4.26
N GLN A 53 16.56 2.00 -3.10
CA GLN A 53 17.36 1.37 -2.03
C GLN A 53 17.99 0.07 -2.53
N LEU A 54 17.21 -0.81 -3.18
CA LEU A 54 17.74 -2.05 -3.77
C LEU A 54 18.84 -1.77 -4.80
N LYS A 55 18.66 -0.75 -5.62
CA LYS A 55 19.68 -0.34 -6.59
C LYS A 55 20.98 0.09 -5.91
N ILE A 56 20.91 0.89 -4.85
CA ILE A 56 22.10 1.31 -4.08
C ILE A 56 22.87 0.09 -3.57
N PHE A 57 22.18 -0.89 -2.96
CA PHE A 57 22.84 -2.10 -2.48
C PHE A 57 23.45 -2.95 -3.61
N ASN A 58 22.76 -3.07 -4.73
CA ASN A 58 23.29 -3.78 -5.90
C ASN A 58 24.54 -3.07 -6.48
N ASP A 59 24.54 -1.73 -6.50
CA ASP A 59 25.62 -0.92 -7.07
C ASP A 59 26.83 -0.81 -6.11
N ASN A 60 26.66 -1.07 -4.81
CA ASN A 60 27.73 -1.04 -3.81
C ASN A 60 28.78 -2.15 -3.97
N GLY A 61 28.49 -3.21 -4.74
CA GLY A 61 29.46 -4.28 -5.03
C GLY A 61 29.88 -5.13 -3.83
N GLU A 62 29.18 -5.01 -2.70
CA GLU A 62 29.43 -5.77 -1.46
C GLU A 62 28.80 -7.17 -1.49
N GLU A 63 27.89 -7.44 -2.44
CA GLU A 63 27.27 -8.76 -2.60
C GLU A 63 28.24 -9.77 -3.22
N ASP A 64 28.46 -10.88 -2.53
CA ASP A 64 29.09 -12.07 -3.10
C ASP A 64 28.13 -12.74 -4.09
N LYS A 65 28.43 -12.58 -5.39
CA LYS A 65 27.68 -13.17 -6.51
C LYS A 65 28.32 -14.46 -7.02
N SER A 66 29.23 -15.08 -6.24
CA SER A 66 29.84 -16.34 -6.61
C SER A 66 28.78 -17.44 -6.73
N ILE A 67 28.83 -18.16 -7.85
CA ILE A 67 27.86 -19.21 -8.16
C ILE A 67 28.28 -20.46 -7.38
N SER A 68 27.47 -20.90 -6.42
CA SER A 68 27.72 -22.11 -5.63
C SER A 68 27.32 -23.41 -6.33
N SER A 69 27.04 -23.39 -7.63
CA SER A 69 26.64 -24.59 -8.36
C SER A 69 27.84 -25.50 -8.58
N HIS A 70 27.74 -26.74 -8.11
CA HIS A 70 28.69 -27.77 -8.47
C HIS A 70 28.63 -28.05 -9.97
N SER A 71 29.80 -28.20 -10.60
CA SER A 71 29.90 -28.70 -11.97
C SER A 71 29.32 -30.12 -12.01
N TYR A 72 28.32 -30.36 -12.85
CA TYR A 72 27.80 -31.70 -13.11
C TYR A 72 28.86 -32.52 -13.86
N LEU A 73 29.35 -33.59 -13.22
CA LEU A 73 30.03 -34.72 -13.84
C LEU A 73 29.21 -35.98 -13.58
#